data_AF-A0A0M7AXH3-F1
#
_entry.id   AF-A0A0M7AXH3-F1
#
_cell.length_a   1.000
_cell.length_b   1.000
_cell.length_c   1.000
_cell.angle_alpha   90.00
_cell.angle_beta   90.00
_cell.angle_gamma   90.00
#
_symmetry.space_group_name_H-M   'P 1'
#
loop_
_entity.id
_entity.type
_entity.pdbx_description
1 polymer ?
#
loop_
_entity_poly.entity_id
_entity_poly.type
_entity_poly.pdbx_seq_one_letter_code
_entity_poly.pdbx_strand_id
1 'polypeptide(L)'
;MAAERRTRGPREFDRDDVLDALSHARKSLIEAQRAMRPKSGLARSADAVISEIDEFAFVLTGERTHFHAAAHGSPHRKPDGAG
;
A
#
# COMPACT_ATOMS: atom_id res chain seq x y z
N MET A 1 -4.88 -10.52 42.53
CA MET A 1 -3.99 -10.97 41.44
C MET A 1 -3.65 -9.75 40.60
N ALA A 2 -2.42 -9.25 40.70
CA ALA A 2 -1.99 -8.09 39.95
C ALA A 2 -1.76 -8.53 38.49
N ALA A 3 -2.53 -7.97 37.56
CA ALA A 3 -2.26 -8.17 36.13
C ALA A 3 -0.87 -7.59 35.84
N GLU A 4 0.08 -8.45 35.47
CA GLU A 4 1.38 -8.05 34.98
C GLU A 4 1.18 -7.03 33.85
N ARG A 5 1.61 -5.79 34.11
CA ARG A 5 1.78 -4.77 33.08
C ARG A 5 2.85 -5.31 32.12
N ARG A 6 2.44 -6.03 31.08
CA ARG A 6 3.30 -6.35 29.94
C ARG A 6 3.79 -5.03 29.36
N THR A 7 5.04 -4.70 29.66
CA THR A 7 5.73 -3.57 29.04
C THR A 7 5.98 -3.95 27.59
N ARG A 8 5.07 -3.50 26.73
CA ARG A 8 5.15 -3.65 25.28
C ARG A 8 6.52 -3.13 24.81
N GLY A 9 7.38 -4.02 24.30
CA GLY A 9 8.74 -3.66 23.89
C GLY A 9 8.76 -2.60 22.78
N PRO A 10 9.90 -1.92 22.51
CA PRO A 10 10.00 -0.81 21.55
C PRO A 10 9.58 -1.09 20.10
N ARG A 11 9.22 -2.35 19.78
CA ARG A 11 8.78 -2.83 18.45
C ARG A 11 7.54 -3.73 18.52
N GLU A 12 6.82 -3.76 19.63
CA GLU A 12 5.55 -4.49 19.71
C GLU A 12 4.41 -3.61 19.16
N PHE A 13 4.51 -3.23 17.88
CA PHE A 13 3.34 -2.83 17.12
C PHE A 13 2.94 -4.01 16.24
N ASP A 14 1.63 -4.19 16.06
CA ASP A 14 1.14 -5.18 15.13
C ASP A 14 1.41 -4.65 13.72
N ARG A 15 2.30 -5.33 13.00
CA ARG A 15 2.67 -4.94 11.64
C ARG A 15 1.45 -4.98 10.73
N ASP A 16 0.55 -5.93 10.94
CA ASP A 16 -0.59 -6.14 10.06
C ASP A 16 -1.63 -5.04 10.30
N ASP A 17 -1.84 -4.59 11.55
CA ASP A 17 -2.65 -3.39 11.85
C ASP A 17 -2.10 -2.14 11.15
N VAL A 18 -0.77 -1.98 11.15
CA VAL A 18 -0.11 -0.85 10.48
C VAL A 18 -0.31 -0.92 8.97
N LEU A 19 -0.11 -2.09 8.36
CA LEU A 19 -0.29 -2.29 6.92
C LEU A 19 -1.75 -2.07 6.49
N ASP A 20 -2.71 -2.49 7.30
CA ASP A 20 -4.13 -2.23 7.06
C ASP A 20 -4.43 -0.73 7.11
N ALA A 21 -3.96 0.00 8.11
CA ALA A 21 -4.16 1.44 8.21
C ALA A 21 -3.54 2.18 6.99
N LEU A 22 -2.33 1.78 6.59
CA LEU A 22 -1.64 2.32 5.42
C LEU A 22 -2.39 2.03 4.11
N SER A 23 -2.94 0.82 3.96
CA SER A 23 -3.76 0.44 2.81
C SER A 23 -4.99 1.34 2.65
N HIS A 24 -5.70 1.64 3.75
CA HIS A 24 -6.85 2.54 3.75
C HIS A 24 -6.45 3.99 3.43
N ALA A 25 -5.38 4.49 4.04
CA ALA A 25 -4.87 5.83 3.78
C ALA A 25 -4.47 6.00 2.31
N ARG A 26 -3.73 5.03 1.76
CA ARG A 26 -3.32 5.01 0.35
C ARG A 26 -4.49 5.06 -0.61
N LYS A 27 -5.50 4.20 -0.41
CA LYS A 27 -6.73 4.19 -1.25
C LYS A 27 -7.43 5.55 -1.22
N SER A 28 -7.60 6.11 -0.03
CA SER A 28 -8.26 7.41 0.15
C SER A 28 -7.48 8.55 -0.52
N LEU A 29 -6.15 8.54 -0.45
CA LEU A 29 -5.30 9.52 -1.12
C LEU A 29 -5.36 9.39 -2.64
N ILE A 30 -5.42 8.18 -3.19
CA ILE A 30 -5.60 7.95 -4.64
C ILE A 30 -6.95 8.53 -5.10
N GLU A 31 -8.02 8.28 -4.35
CA GLU A 31 -9.35 8.83 -4.68
C GLU A 31 -9.36 10.36 -4.61
N ALA A 32 -8.77 10.94 -3.56
CA ALA A 32 -8.63 12.38 -3.42
C ALA A 32 -7.80 12.99 -4.56
N GLN A 33 -6.64 12.38 -4.88
CA GLN A 33 -5.72 12.83 -5.92
C GLN A 33 -6.39 12.85 -7.30
N ARG A 34 -7.26 11.87 -7.61
CA ARG A 34 -8.05 11.82 -8.84
C ARG A 34 -9.04 12.98 -8.98
N ALA A 35 -9.54 13.51 -7.87
CA ALA A 35 -10.45 14.66 -7.85
C ALA A 35 -9.72 16.02 -7.91
N MET A 36 -8.39 16.04 -7.76
CA MET A 36 -7.61 17.28 -7.74
C MET A 36 -7.28 17.78 -9.14
N ARG A 37 -7.02 19.10 -9.25
CA ARG A 37 -6.48 19.67 -10.49
C ARG A 37 -5.13 18.99 -10.82
N PRO A 38 -4.96 18.44 -12.04
CA PRO A 38 -3.70 17.82 -12.44
C PRO A 38 -2.52 18.76 -12.27
N LYS A 39 -1.38 18.22 -11.83
CA LYS A 39 -0.12 18.95 -11.62
C LYS A 39 -0.21 20.11 -10.62
N SER A 40 -1.29 20.24 -9.86
CA SER A 40 -1.37 21.18 -8.74
C SER A 40 -0.39 20.79 -7.63
N GLY A 41 -0.04 21.75 -6.76
CA GLY A 41 0.80 21.46 -5.60
C GLY A 41 0.18 20.38 -4.71
N LEU A 42 -1.14 20.44 -4.50
CA LEU A 42 -1.86 19.47 -3.68
C LEU A 42 -1.84 18.06 -4.29
N ALA A 43 -2.02 17.93 -5.61
CA ALA A 43 -1.90 16.64 -6.29
C ALA A 43 -0.50 16.04 -6.14
N ARG A 44 0.56 16.85 -6.28
CA ARG A 44 1.95 16.39 -6.06
C ARG A 44 2.20 15.99 -4.61
N SER A 45 1.62 16.71 -3.65
CA SER A 45 1.71 16.34 -2.24
C SER A 45 1.02 15.01 -1.96
N ALA A 46 -0.16 14.76 -2.56
CA ALA A 46 -0.83 13.47 -2.44
C ALA A 46 0.01 12.33 -3.05
N ASP A 47 0.61 12.55 -4.23
CA ASP A 47 1.52 11.59 -4.86
C ASP A 47 2.73 11.28 -3.97
N ALA A 48 3.33 12.30 -3.35
CA ALA A 48 4.46 12.12 -2.45
C ALA A 48 4.08 11.27 -1.23
N VAL A 49 2.93 11.55 -0.58
CA VAL A 49 2.48 10.77 0.59
C VAL A 49 2.18 9.32 0.19
N ILE A 50 1.57 9.09 -0.98
CA ILE A 50 1.34 7.73 -1.50
C ILE A 50 2.68 6.99 -1.67
N SER A 51 3.70 7.65 -2.22
CA SER A 51 5.03 7.06 -2.40
C SER A 51 5.70 6.71 -1.07
N GLU A 52 5.58 7.56 -0.05
CA GLU A 52 6.13 7.29 1.29
C GLU A 52 5.40 6.12 1.97
N ILE A 53 4.08 5.97 1.74
CA ILE A 53 3.32 4.80 2.21
C ILE A 53 3.83 3.51 1.57
N ASP A 54 4.06 3.53 0.25
CA ASP A 54 4.55 2.37 -0.51
C ASP A 54 5.96 1.96 -0.04
N GLU A 55 6.85 2.94 0.19
CA GLU A 55 8.20 2.70 0.72
C GLU A 55 8.16 2.16 2.15
N PHE A 56 7.30 2.73 3.01
CA PHE A 56 7.19 2.24 4.39
C PHE A 56 6.65 0.81 4.45
N ALA A 57 5.69 0.45 3.60
CA ALA A 57 5.23 -0.93 3.46
C ALA A 57 6.35 -1.85 2.97
N PHE A 58 7.19 -1.41 2.03
CA PHE A 58 8.37 -2.16 1.63
C PHE A 58 9.34 -2.40 2.79
N VAL A 59 9.62 -1.40 3.63
CA VAL A 59 10.47 -1.55 4.82
C VAL A 59 9.90 -2.56 5.81
N LEU A 60 8.57 -2.62 5.97
CA LEU A 60 7.90 -3.54 6.90
C LEU A 60 7.78 -4.98 6.38
N THR A 61 7.70 -5.17 5.06
CA THR A 61 7.35 -6.46 4.44
C THR A 61 8.48 -7.09 3.63
N GLY A 62 9.41 -6.28 3.14
CA GLY A 62 10.39 -6.67 2.12
C GLY A 62 9.81 -6.74 0.70
N GLU A 63 8.54 -6.41 0.50
CA GLU A 63 7.84 -6.56 -0.77
C GLU A 63 7.56 -5.19 -1.42
N ARG A 64 8.26 -4.89 -2.54
CA ARG A 64 8.07 -3.63 -3.28
C ARG A 64 6.67 -3.48 -3.88
N THR A 65 5.95 -4.59 -4.04
CA THR A 65 4.63 -4.65 -4.66
C THR A 65 3.50 -4.91 -3.68
N HIS A 66 3.72 -4.70 -2.38
CA HIS A 66 2.75 -5.05 -1.34
C HIS A 66 1.35 -4.45 -1.58
N PHE A 67 1.27 -3.19 -2.03
CA PHE A 67 0.00 -2.53 -2.38
C PHE A 67 -0.31 -2.51 -3.89
N HIS A 68 0.55 -3.10 -4.72
CA HIS A 68 0.33 -3.22 -6.15
C HIS A 68 -0.47 -4.50 -6.43
N ALA A 69 -1.79 -4.37 -6.63
CA ALA A 69 -2.59 -5.49 -7.08
C ALA A 69 -2.02 -6.06 -8.39
N ALA A 70 -1.79 -7.37 -8.44
CA ALA A 70 -1.43 -8.05 -9.68
C ALA A 70 -2.47 -7.70 -10.74
N ALA A 71 -2.03 -7.08 -11.84
CA ALA A 71 -2.91 -6.79 -12.96
C ALA A 71 -3.47 -8.12 -13.49
N HIS A 72 -4.75 -8.40 -13.22
CA HIS A 72 -5.46 -9.49 -13.87
C HIS A 72 -5.47 -9.21 -15.39
N GLY A 73 -4.55 -9.83 -16.13
CA GLY A 73 -4.53 -9.68 -17.59
C GLY A 73 -3.21 -10.06 -18.26
N SER A 74 -2.76 -11.30 -18.10
CA SER A 74 -2.06 -11.93 -19.24
C SER A 74 -3.15 -12.58 -20.10
N PRO A 75 -3.42 -12.09 -21.33
CA PRO A 75 -4.29 -12.83 -22.23
C PRO A 75 -3.65 -14.20 -22.46
N HIS A 76 -4.42 -15.27 -22.27
CA HIS A 76 -4.05 -16.60 -22.75
C HIS A 76 -3.72 -16.46 -24.23
N ARG A 77 -2.44 -16.61 -24.59
CA ARG A 77 -2.02 -16.79 -25.98
C ARG A 77 -2.72 -18.07 -26.45
N LYS A 78 -3.80 -17.94 -27.23
CA LYS A 78 -4.36 -19.10 -27.93
C LYS A 78 -3.21 -19.69 -28.78
N PRO A 79 -2.99 -21.01 -28.75
CA PRO A 79 -2.10 -21.62 -29.72
C PRO A 79 -2.73 -21.38 -31.09
N ASP A 80 -1.98 -20.69 -31.96
CA ASP A 80 -2.33 -20.52 -33.36
C ASP A 80 -2.50 -21.92 -33.96
N GLY A 81 -3.69 -22.19 -34.48
CA GLY A 81 -3.95 -23.39 -35.24
C GLY A 81 -3.06 -23.41 -36.47
N ALA A 82 -2.18 -24.41 -36.53
CA ALA A 82 -1.77 -25.06 -37.76
C ALA A 82 -2.42 -26.45 -37.68
N GLY A 83 -3.34 -26.84 -38.56
CA GLY A 83 -3.13 -26.94 -40.00
C GLY A 83 -3.18 -28.43 -40.32
#